data_AF-A0A3S4LUG7-F1
#
_entry.id   AF-A0A3S4LUG7-F1
#
_cell.length_a   1.000
_cell.length_b   1.000
_cell.length_c   1.000
_cell.angle_alpha   90.00
_cell.angle_beta   90.00
_cell.angle_gamma   90.00
#
_symmetry.space_group_name_H-M   'P 1'
#
loop_
_entity.id
_entity.type
_entity.pdbx_description
1 polymer ?
#
loop_
_entity_poly.entity_id
_entity_poly.type
_entity_poly.pdbx_seq_one_letter_code
_entity_poly.pdbx_strand_id
1 'polypeptide(L)'
;MTISKLWVSSLALLATVSLPLQAASPVTVGSKIDTEGALLGNMILQVLESHGVKTVNKIQLGTTPVVSWRDYRRRAGYLSGIHR
;
A
#
# COMPACT_ATOMS: atom_id res chain seq x y z
N MET A 1 14.91 47.47 30.09
CA MET A 1 14.51 46.92 28.77
C MET A 1 15.02 45.48 28.58
N THR A 2 14.63 44.54 29.45
CA THR A 2 15.11 43.13 29.40
C THR A 2 14.00 42.08 29.47
N ILE A 3 12.79 42.47 29.91
CA ILE A 3 11.62 41.56 30.04
C ILE A 3 11.08 41.12 28.67
N SER A 4 11.19 41.95 27.62
CA SER A 4 10.70 41.62 26.28
C SER A 4 11.49 40.52 25.57
N LYS A 5 12.78 40.33 25.90
CA LYS A 5 13.63 39.29 25.30
C LYS A 5 13.32 37.89 25.83
N LEU A 6 12.85 37.77 27.07
CA LEU A 6 12.48 36.48 27.69
C LEU A 6 11.19 35.91 27.08
N TRP A 7 10.21 36.77 26.79
CA TRP A 7 8.97 36.36 26.12
C TRP A 7 9.20 35.93 24.67
N VAL A 8 10.09 36.63 23.95
CA VAL A 8 10.47 36.27 22.58
C VAL A 8 11.24 34.94 22.55
N SER A 9 12.09 34.69 23.54
CA SER A 9 12.80 33.41 23.67
C SER A 9 11.86 32.23 23.94
N SER A 10 10.83 32.42 24.75
CA SER A 10 9.86 31.36 25.06
C SER A 10 8.92 31.05 23.88
N LEU A 11 8.60 32.06 23.06
CA LEU A 11 7.82 31.87 21.84
C LEU A 11 8.63 31.14 20.75
N ALA A 12 9.95 31.40 20.68
CA ALA A 12 10.85 30.68 19.79
C ALA A 12 11.01 29.19 20.15
N LEU A 13 10.94 28.85 21.44
CA LEU A 13 10.97 27.46 21.92
C LEU A 13 9.69 26.67 21.62
N LEU A 14 8.53 27.34 21.49
CA LEU A 14 7.26 26.71 21.10
C LEU A 14 7.17 26.43 19.59
N ALA A 15 7.93 27.15 18.77
CA ALA A 15 7.90 26.98 17.31
C ALA A 15 8.67 25.74 16.81
N THR A 16 9.53 25.14 17.63
CA THR A 16 10.37 24.00 17.23
C THR A 16 9.71 22.62 17.43
N VAL A 17 8.51 22.57 18.00
CA VAL A 17 7.77 21.30 18.28
C VAL A 17 6.78 20.93 17.14
N SER A 18 6.81 21.64 16.02
CA SER A 18 6.03 21.24 14.82
C SER A 18 6.80 20.21 13.99
N LEU A 19 7.01 19.02 14.55
CA LEU A 19 7.41 17.85 13.77
C LEU A 19 6.22 17.43 12.88
N PRO A 20 6.37 17.36 11.55
CA PRO A 20 5.34 16.76 10.72
C PRO A 20 5.23 15.29 11.10
N LEU A 21 4.12 14.90 11.71
CA LEU A 21 3.78 13.51 11.95
C LEU A 21 3.71 12.82 10.58
N GLN A 22 4.74 12.03 10.22
CA GLN A 22 4.71 11.19 9.02
C GLN A 22 3.50 10.25 9.11
N ALA A 23 2.41 10.62 8.43
CA ALA A 23 1.25 9.76 8.29
C ALA A 23 1.71 8.45 7.62
N ALA A 24 1.48 7.32 8.30
CA ALA A 24 1.79 6.01 7.76
C ALA A 24 1.15 5.86 6.37
N SER A 25 1.93 5.36 5.41
CA SER A 25 1.47 5.11 4.05
C SER A 25 0.25 4.19 4.07
N PRO A 26 -0.82 4.51 3.32
CA PRO A 26 -2.07 3.76 3.39
C PRO A 26 -1.90 2.30 2.98
N VAL A 27 -2.52 1.39 3.73
CA VAL A 27 -2.40 -0.06 3.52
C VAL A 27 -3.29 -0.49 2.35
N THR A 28 -2.69 -1.04 1.31
CA THR A 28 -3.45 -1.54 0.16
C THR A 28 -3.92 -2.97 0.42
N VAL A 29 -5.24 -3.19 0.39
CA VAL A 29 -5.85 -4.52 0.52
C VAL A 29 -6.38 -4.94 -0.84
N GLY A 30 -5.82 -6.03 -1.39
CA GLY A 30 -6.18 -6.52 -2.72
C GLY A 30 -6.62 -7.97 -2.70
N SER A 31 -7.55 -8.32 -3.59
CA SER A 31 -7.96 -9.71 -3.85
C SER A 31 -8.02 -9.95 -5.36
N LYS A 32 -7.76 -11.19 -5.76
CA LYS A 32 -8.08 -11.69 -7.11
C LYS A 32 -9.60 -11.93 -7.21
N ILE A 33 -10.13 -12.22 -8.41
CA ILE A 33 -11.56 -12.52 -8.68
C ILE A 33 -12.01 -13.88 -8.09
N ASP A 34 -11.55 -14.20 -6.89
CA ASP A 34 -11.97 -15.39 -6.16
C ASP A 34 -13.08 -14.96 -5.19
N THR A 35 -14.18 -15.70 -5.12
CA THR A 35 -15.34 -15.38 -4.24
C THR A 35 -14.94 -15.33 -2.77
N GLU A 36 -14.05 -16.23 -2.36
CA GLU A 36 -13.44 -16.27 -1.02
C GLU A 36 -12.52 -15.07 -0.80
N GLY A 37 -11.72 -14.70 -1.81
CA GLY A 37 -10.82 -13.55 -1.75
C GLY A 37 -11.56 -12.23 -1.61
N ALA A 38 -12.72 -12.08 -2.25
CA ALA A 38 -13.58 -10.91 -2.12
C ALA A 38 -14.19 -10.80 -0.71
N LEU A 39 -14.61 -11.93 -0.14
CA LEU A 39 -15.19 -11.98 1.21
C LEU A 39 -14.14 -11.68 2.28
N LEU A 40 -12.97 -12.33 2.22
CA LEU A 40 -11.87 -12.08 3.15
C LEU A 40 -11.28 -10.67 2.99
N GLY A 41 -11.17 -10.16 1.76
CA GLY A 41 -10.73 -8.80 1.49
C GLY A 41 -11.62 -7.76 2.18
N ASN A 42 -12.94 -7.95 2.11
CA ASN A 42 -13.89 -7.05 2.77
C ASN A 42 -13.79 -7.12 4.31
N MET A 43 -13.55 -8.30 4.88
CA MET A 43 -13.31 -8.43 6.33
C MET A 43 -12.04 -7.68 6.76
N ILE A 44 -10.96 -7.79 6.00
CA ILE A 44 -9.68 -7.12 6.30
C ILE A 44 -9.83 -5.59 6.21
N LEU A 45 -10.58 -5.07 5.22
CA LEU A 45 -10.88 -3.64 5.14
C LEU A 45 -11.63 -3.16 6.38
N GLN A 46 -12.68 -3.86 6.80
CA GLN A 46 -13.47 -3.49 7.97
C GLN A 46 -12.64 -3.51 9.25
N VAL A 47 -11.76 -4.50 9.42
CA VAL A 47 -10.85 -4.57 10.57
C VAL A 47 -9.87 -3.40 10.54
N LEU A 48 -9.21 -3.13 9.42
CA LEU A 48 -8.25 -2.03 9.32
C LEU A 48 -8.90 -0.66 9.49
N GLU A 49 -10.10 -0.45 8.94
CA GLU A 49 -10.90 0.76 9.14
C GLU A 49 -11.29 0.93 10.61
N SER A 50 -11.68 -0.15 11.30
CA SER A 50 -12.04 -0.11 12.72
C SER A 50 -10.86 0.26 13.63
N HIS A 51 -9.63 -0.07 13.22
CA HIS A 51 -8.39 0.31 13.91
C HIS A 51 -7.84 1.68 13.45
N GLY A 52 -8.59 2.44 12.64
CA GLY A 52 -8.20 3.78 12.18
C GLY A 52 -7.08 3.79 11.14
N VAL A 53 -6.79 2.65 10.51
CA VAL A 53 -5.77 2.54 9.46
C VAL A 53 -6.37 2.97 8.12
N LYS A 54 -5.75 3.95 7.47
CA LYS A 54 -6.15 4.35 6.11
C LYS A 54 -5.84 3.21 5.13
N THR A 55 -6.86 2.72 4.44
CA THR A 55 -6.75 1.63 3.49
C THR A 55 -7.04 2.07 2.05
N VAL A 56 -6.44 1.37 1.08
CA VAL A 56 -6.78 1.47 -0.34
C VAL A 56 -7.39 0.14 -0.78
N ASN A 57 -8.66 0.18 -1.19
CA ASN A 57 -9.38 -1.00 -1.68
C ASN A 57 -8.95 -1.32 -3.12
N LYS A 58 -8.36 -2.50 -3.32
CA LYS A 58 -8.10 -3.12 -4.63
C LYS A 58 -8.62 -4.56 -4.66
N ILE A 59 -9.76 -4.80 -4.01
CA ILE A 59 -10.46 -6.08 -4.06
C ILE A 59 -11.03 -6.27 -5.47
N GLN A 60 -11.08 -7.51 -5.96
CA GLN A 60 -11.48 -7.85 -7.34
C GLN A 60 -10.60 -7.20 -8.41
N LEU A 61 -9.28 -7.23 -8.21
CA LEU A 61 -8.37 -7.05 -9.34
C LEU A 61 -8.74 -8.08 -10.42
N GLY A 62 -8.92 -7.60 -11.65
CA GLY A 62 -9.31 -8.40 -12.81
C GLY A 62 -8.40 -9.61 -13.03
N THR A 63 -8.73 -10.48 -13.99
CA THR A 63 -7.91 -11.67 -14.26
C THR A 63 -6.51 -11.23 -14.69
N THR A 64 -5.51 -11.43 -13.83
CA THR A 64 -4.11 -11.31 -14.24
C THR A 64 -3.82 -12.42 -15.26
N PRO A 65 -3.16 -12.13 -16.40
CA PRO A 65 -2.80 -13.16 -17.36
C PRO A 65 -1.81 -14.13 -16.71
N VAL A 66 -2.31 -15.30 -16.30
CA VAL A 66 -1.47 -16.38 -15.76
C VAL A 66 -0.99 -17.20 -16.94
N VAL A 67 0.32 -17.17 -17.21
CA VAL A 67 0.93 -18.07 -18.19
C VAL A 67 0.91 -19.47 -17.59
N SER A 68 0.18 -20.38 -18.23
CA SER A 68 0.16 -21.77 -17.78
C SER A 68 1.51 -22.43 -18.04
N TRP A 69 1.90 -23.41 -17.23
CA TRP A 69 3.12 -24.18 -17.46
C TRP A 69 3.14 -24.88 -18.84
N ARG A 70 1.96 -25.20 -19.38
CA ARG A 70 1.79 -25.73 -20.75
C ARG A 70 2.25 -24.72 -21.81
N ASP A 71 1.96 -23.44 -21.60
CA ASP A 71 2.38 -22.36 -22.49
C ASP A 71 3.88 -22.07 -22.37
N TYR A 72 4.44 -22.20 -21.16
CA TYR A 72 5.90 -22.18 -20.97
C TYR A 72 6.58 -23.29 -21.76
N ARG A 73 6.10 -24.53 -21.66
CA ARG A 73 6.66 -25.68 -22.39
C ARG A 73 6.54 -25.52 -23.90
N ARG A 74 5.42 -25.00 -24.41
CA ARG A 74 5.26 -24.72 -25.85
C ARG A 74 6.22 -23.66 -26.36
N ARG A 75 6.42 -22.56 -25.63
CA ARG A 75 7.41 -21.53 -26.01
C ARG A 75 8.85 -22.06 -25.96
N ALA A 76 9.20 -22.83 -24.93
CA ALA A 76 10.53 -23.45 -24.84
C ALA A 76 10.80 -24.43 -26.00
N GLY A 77 9.82 -25.24 -26.38
CA GLY A 77 9.91 -26.13 -27.55
C GLY A 77 10.02 -25.37 -28.87
N TYR A 78 9.28 -24.27 -29.03
CA TYR A 78 9.32 -23.41 -30.22
C TYR A 78 10.70 -22.75 -30.40
N LEU A 79 11.32 -22.29 -29.31
CA LEU A 79 12.66 -21.71 -29.33
C LEU A 79 13.75 -22.74 -29.67
N SER A 80 13.57 -24.01 -29.28
CA SER A 80 14.49 -25.09 -29.66
C SER A 80 14.45 -25.47 -31.15
N GLY A 81 13.36 -25.13 -31.85
CA GLY A 81 13.19 -25.39 -33.28
C GLY A 81 13.72 -24.28 -34.20
N ILE A 82 13.98 -23.09 -33.67
CA ILE A 82 14.44 -21.92 -34.44
C ILE A 82 15.97 -21.95 -34.71
N HIS A 83 16.70 -22.81 -33.99
CA HIS A 83 18.15 -22.97 -34.13
C HIS A 83 18.58 -24.18 -34.98
N ARG A 84 17.68 -24.73 -35.82
CA ARG A 84 18.01 -25.77 -36.81
C ARG A 84 17.84 -25.28 -38.24
#